data_AF-A0A653DEM5-F1
#
_entry.id   AF-A0A653DEM5-F1
#
_cell.length_a   1.000
_cell.length_b   1.000
_cell.length_c   1.000
_cell.angle_alpha   90.00
_cell.angle_beta   90.00
_cell.angle_gamma   90.00
#
_symmetry.space_group_name_H-M   'P 1'
#
loop_
_entity.id
_entity.type
_entity.pdbx_description
1 polymer ?
#
loop_
_entity_poly.entity_id
_entity_poly.type
_entity_poly.pdbx_seq_one_letter_code
_entity_poly.pdbx_strand_id
1 'polypeptide(L)'
;MMCSVGDDIFEGDKFMPTKQVTTSKTCNKCKTAEPQLVLRGKDAYCKSCFLEGVTHKFKSTLGKSKLIRPRDRVLIVYEDNGNSTALLHMVRNGLNLSTPKKLNFIPVVVFVEDQYHLPLKERHNVIEQAKEVITALNFDLILVSLAQYATNSGSIDKLIYSEGLTISESDKDELFKNVQTDTSDTNKTELISIIKRNLLIEVAKHLDCKYVFTSEISMDITTNLLKNVSLGRGSQIPLESVRLVLIYKGCSNKIQNFKQPMMIKTSKYQNWAVVKNYSFGGVN
;
A
#
# COMPACT_ATOMS: atom_id res chain seq x y z
N MET A 1 30.43 -29.87 37.84
CA MET A 1 30.45 -30.90 36.78
C MET A 1 30.52 -30.14 35.46
N MET A 2 31.72 -30.01 34.91
CA MET A 2 31.99 -29.24 33.69
C MET A 2 31.60 -30.09 32.47
N CYS A 3 30.75 -29.56 31.60
CA CYS A 3 30.48 -30.17 30.31
C CYS A 3 31.67 -29.90 29.38
N SER A 4 32.36 -30.97 28.99
CA SER A 4 33.40 -30.93 27.96
C SER A 4 32.83 -30.43 26.63
N VAL A 5 33.52 -29.46 26.03
CA VAL A 5 33.28 -29.02 24.66
C VAL A 5 34.01 -30.01 23.75
N GLY A 6 33.29 -30.65 22.83
CA GLY A 6 33.88 -31.47 21.78
C GLY A 6 34.51 -30.58 20.71
N ASP A 7 35.78 -30.83 20.40
CA ASP A 7 36.48 -30.23 19.26
C ASP A 7 35.98 -30.90 17.96
N ASP A 8 34.84 -30.41 17.45
CA ASP A 8 34.39 -30.75 16.10
C ASP A 8 35.20 -29.94 15.08
N ILE A 9 36.06 -30.66 14.36
CA ILE A 9 36.81 -30.19 13.21
C ILE A 9 35.78 -29.70 12.17
N PHE A 10 35.71 -28.37 11.97
CA PHE A 10 34.91 -27.76 10.92
C PHE A 10 35.48 -28.15 9.54
N GLU A 11 34.97 -29.23 8.97
CA GLU A 11 35.13 -29.52 7.54
C GLU A 11 34.42 -28.44 6.72
N GLY A 12 35.23 -27.70 5.97
CA GLY A 12 34.91 -26.73 4.92
C GLY A 12 33.43 -26.44 4.63
N ASP A 13 33.04 -25.19 4.90
CA ASP A 13 31.82 -24.57 4.39
C ASP A 13 31.64 -24.86 2.90
N LYS A 14 30.78 -25.83 2.57
CA LYS A 14 30.24 -25.99 1.22
C LYS A 14 29.26 -24.84 1.00
N PHE A 15 29.78 -23.67 0.62
CA PHE A 15 28.96 -22.57 0.14
C PHE A 15 28.02 -23.10 -0.95
N MET A 16 26.70 -22.89 -0.76
CA MET A 16 25.71 -23.18 -1.78
C MET A 16 26.18 -22.54 -3.10
N PRO A 17 26.20 -23.28 -4.23
CA PRO A 17 26.59 -22.69 -5.50
C PRO A 17 25.66 -21.52 -5.83
N THR A 18 26.23 -20.32 -5.92
CA THR A 18 25.53 -19.11 -6.37
C THR A 18 24.95 -19.42 -7.76
N LYS A 19 23.63 -19.56 -7.83
CA LYS A 19 22.91 -19.88 -9.06
C LYS A 19 23.22 -18.80 -10.09
N GLN A 20 24.02 -19.12 -11.11
CA GLN A 20 24.33 -18.19 -12.18
C GLN A 20 23.03 -17.73 -12.85
N VAL A 21 22.76 -16.43 -12.77
CA VAL A 21 21.60 -15.79 -13.40
C VAL A 21 21.84 -15.82 -14.90
N THR A 22 21.19 -16.75 -15.59
CA THR A 22 21.17 -16.75 -17.06
C THR A 22 20.27 -15.61 -17.52
N THR A 23 20.87 -14.46 -17.82
CA THR A 23 20.15 -13.30 -18.38
C THR A 23 19.76 -13.62 -19.81
N SER A 24 18.47 -13.87 -20.06
CA SER A 24 17.92 -13.99 -21.41
C SER A 24 18.27 -12.75 -22.23
N LYS A 25 18.70 -12.92 -23.48
CA LYS A 25 19.02 -11.80 -24.39
C LYS A 25 17.78 -11.05 -24.89
N THR A 26 16.61 -11.68 -24.84
CA THR A 26 15.34 -11.09 -25.32
C THR A 26 14.22 -11.30 -24.32
N CYS A 27 13.20 -10.45 -24.39
CA CYS A 27 12.04 -10.51 -23.49
C CYS A 27 11.31 -11.85 -23.62
N ASN A 28 11.01 -12.49 -22.49
CA ASN A 28 10.33 -13.77 -22.45
C ASN A 28 8.90 -13.76 -23.03
N LYS A 29 8.23 -12.60 -23.10
CA LYS A 29 6.86 -12.46 -23.63
C LYS A 29 6.84 -12.14 -25.12
N CYS A 30 7.40 -10.99 -25.54
CA CYS A 30 7.36 -10.58 -26.95
C CYS A 30 8.47 -11.18 -27.82
N LYS A 31 9.53 -11.74 -27.23
CA LYS A 31 10.68 -12.34 -27.93
C LYS A 31 11.49 -11.40 -28.83
N THR A 32 11.17 -10.11 -28.86
CA THR A 32 11.80 -9.11 -29.73
C THR A 32 12.62 -8.09 -28.95
N ALA A 33 12.01 -7.43 -27.97
CA ALA A 33 12.65 -6.34 -27.23
C ALA A 33 13.69 -6.84 -26.21
N GLU A 34 14.68 -6.01 -25.92
CA GLU A 34 15.66 -6.24 -24.87
C GLU A 34 14.98 -6.20 -23.48
N PRO A 35 15.29 -7.16 -22.58
CA PRO A 35 14.77 -7.13 -21.22
C PRO A 35 15.35 -5.97 -20.40
N GLN A 36 14.49 -5.29 -19.65
CA GLN A 36 14.90 -4.23 -18.72
C GLN A 36 14.77 -4.66 -17.26
N LEU A 37 14.19 -5.84 -17.01
CA LEU A 37 14.06 -6.42 -15.68
C LEU A 37 14.04 -7.94 -15.73
N VAL A 38 14.51 -8.57 -14.65
CA VAL A 38 14.50 -10.03 -14.47
C VAL A 38 13.76 -10.38 -13.20
N LEU A 39 12.66 -11.10 -13.32
CA LEU A 39 11.91 -11.61 -12.19
C LEU A 39 12.44 -13.00 -11.81
N ARG A 40 12.51 -13.27 -10.49
CA ARG A 40 12.85 -14.61 -9.95
C ARG A 40 14.19 -15.16 -10.46
N GLY A 41 15.12 -14.27 -10.84
CA GLY A 41 16.43 -14.63 -11.36
C GLY A 41 16.43 -15.36 -12.71
N LYS A 42 15.31 -15.41 -13.45
CA LYS A 42 15.24 -16.10 -14.75
C LYS A 42 14.22 -15.54 -15.74
N ASP A 43 13.17 -14.89 -15.25
CA ASP A 43 12.06 -14.44 -16.08
C ASP A 43 12.31 -13.00 -16.55
N ALA A 44 12.99 -12.84 -17.70
CA ALA A 44 13.39 -11.53 -18.23
C ALA A 44 12.28 -10.87 -19.06
N TYR A 45 11.94 -9.61 -18.80
CA TYR A 45 10.89 -8.87 -19.52
C TYR A 45 11.34 -7.47 -19.95
N CYS A 46 10.86 -7.01 -21.11
CA CYS A 46 10.90 -5.59 -21.44
C CYS A 46 9.84 -4.82 -20.64
N LYS A 47 9.97 -3.50 -20.53
CA LYS A 47 9.07 -2.64 -19.74
C LYS A 47 7.60 -2.79 -20.13
N SER A 48 7.28 -2.75 -21.43
CA SER A 48 5.89 -2.83 -21.90
C SER A 48 5.22 -4.16 -21.54
N CYS A 49 5.89 -5.28 -21.82
CA CYS A 49 5.38 -6.62 -21.50
C CYS A 49 5.20 -6.83 -19.99
N PHE A 50 6.10 -6.26 -19.19
CA PHE A 50 5.99 -6.30 -17.73
C PHE A 50 4.78 -5.51 -17.24
N LEU A 51 4.64 -4.24 -17.65
CA LEU A 51 3.53 -3.38 -17.21
C LEU A 51 2.16 -3.93 -17.61
N GLU A 52 2.06 -4.50 -18.81
CA GLU A 52 0.84 -5.17 -19.27
C GLU A 52 0.55 -6.42 -18.42
N GLY A 53 1.58 -7.20 -18.09
CA GLY A 53 1.48 -8.37 -17.22
C GLY A 53 1.05 -8.03 -15.79
N VAL A 54 1.57 -6.92 -15.23
CA VAL A 54 1.16 -6.39 -13.92
C VAL A 54 -0.30 -5.97 -13.95
N THR A 55 -0.70 -5.17 -14.96
CA THR A 55 -2.09 -4.72 -15.14
C THR A 55 -3.05 -5.90 -15.30
N HIS A 56 -2.68 -6.92 -16.06
CA HIS A 56 -3.46 -8.14 -16.22
C HIS A 56 -3.63 -8.90 -14.89
N LYS A 57 -2.55 -9.05 -14.10
CA LYS A 57 -2.62 -9.69 -12.78
C LYS A 57 -3.52 -8.90 -11.84
N PHE A 58 -3.37 -7.57 -11.78
CA PHE A 58 -4.22 -6.69 -10.97
C PHE A 58 -5.71 -6.86 -11.31
N LYS A 59 -6.08 -6.73 -12.60
CA LYS A 59 -7.46 -6.94 -13.07
C LYS A 59 -7.98 -8.34 -12.77
N SER A 60 -7.15 -9.37 -12.97
CA SER A 60 -7.53 -10.76 -12.71
C SER A 60 -7.79 -11.02 -11.23
N THR A 61 -6.97 -10.44 -10.34
CA THR A 61 -7.15 -10.54 -8.89
C THR A 61 -8.48 -9.91 -8.47
N LEU A 62 -8.76 -8.67 -8.92
CA LEU A 62 -10.01 -7.98 -8.61
C LEU A 62 -11.23 -8.71 -9.20
N GLY A 63 -11.13 -9.19 -10.44
CA GLY A 63 -12.22 -9.92 -11.10
C GLY A 63 -12.53 -11.28 -10.45
N LYS A 64 -11.53 -11.98 -9.92
CA LYS A 64 -11.70 -13.27 -9.22
C LYS A 64 -12.36 -13.12 -7.86
N SER A 65 -12.10 -12.02 -7.15
CA SER A 65 -12.73 -11.78 -5.86
C SER A 65 -14.25 -11.56 -6.00
N LYS A 66 -14.71 -11.05 -7.15
CA LYS A 66 -16.11 -10.70 -7.45
C LYS A 66 -16.74 -9.78 -6.41
N LEU A 67 -15.91 -9.04 -5.65
CA LEU A 67 -16.38 -8.18 -4.58
C LEU A 67 -16.94 -6.87 -5.15
N ILE A 68 -16.13 -6.20 -5.96
CA ILE A 68 -16.41 -4.86 -6.46
C ILE A 68 -17.32 -4.99 -7.68
N ARG A 69 -18.51 -4.40 -7.57
CA ARG A 69 -19.49 -4.34 -8.67
C ARG A 69 -19.19 -3.13 -9.55
N PRO A 70 -19.65 -3.16 -10.82
CA PRO A 70 -19.62 -1.97 -11.66
C PRO A 70 -20.31 -0.78 -10.95
N ARG A 71 -19.72 0.40 -11.09
CA ARG A 71 -20.13 1.69 -10.49
C ARG A 71 -19.99 1.79 -8.97
N ASP A 72 -19.45 0.79 -8.28
CA ASP A 72 -19.09 0.97 -6.87
C ASP A 72 -18.01 2.06 -6.75
N ARG A 73 -18.13 2.92 -5.73
CA ARG A 73 -17.09 3.89 -5.40
C ARG A 73 -16.03 3.21 -4.53
N VAL A 74 -14.77 3.43 -4.87
CA VAL A 74 -13.60 2.85 -4.19
C VAL A 74 -12.70 3.99 -3.75
N LEU A 75 -12.53 4.13 -2.43
CA LEU A 75 -11.58 5.05 -1.84
C LEU A 75 -10.18 4.49 -2.03
N ILE A 76 -9.26 5.27 -2.58
CA ILE A 76 -7.86 4.88 -2.77
C ILE A 76 -7.00 5.78 -1.92
N VAL A 77 -6.34 5.19 -0.93
CA VAL A 77 -5.43 5.91 -0.05
C VAL A 77 -4.10 6.09 -0.77
N TYR A 78 -3.73 7.33 -1.01
CA TYR A 78 -2.41 7.70 -1.48
C TYR A 78 -1.55 8.13 -0.30
N GLU A 79 -0.38 7.53 -0.23
CA GLU A 79 0.72 7.93 0.64
C GLU A 79 1.91 8.25 -0.27
N ASP A 80 2.78 9.18 0.10
CA ASP A 80 3.94 9.55 -0.71
C ASP A 80 5.02 8.46 -0.72
N ASN A 81 4.74 7.37 -1.40
CA ASN A 81 5.61 6.22 -1.55
C ASN A 81 5.37 5.51 -2.88
N GLY A 82 6.38 4.76 -3.34
CA GLY A 82 6.33 4.08 -4.63
C GLY A 82 5.21 3.03 -4.76
N ASN A 83 4.73 2.46 -3.65
CA ASN A 83 3.66 1.47 -3.67
C ASN A 83 2.31 2.12 -4.01
N SER A 84 2.01 3.28 -3.40
CA SER A 84 0.81 4.07 -3.69
C SER A 84 0.81 4.59 -5.12
N THR A 85 1.95 5.11 -5.60
CA THR A 85 2.11 5.53 -7.01
C THR A 85 1.87 4.35 -7.96
N ALA A 86 2.46 3.19 -7.68
CA ALA A 86 2.24 1.98 -8.47
C ALA A 86 0.77 1.53 -8.46
N LEU A 87 0.09 1.61 -7.31
CA LEU A 87 -1.34 1.32 -7.19
C LEU A 87 -2.17 2.25 -8.08
N LEU A 88 -1.93 3.57 -8.03
CA LEU A 88 -2.65 4.53 -8.88
C LEU A 88 -2.40 4.27 -10.37
N HIS A 89 -1.17 3.97 -10.77
CA HIS A 89 -0.88 3.57 -12.16
C HIS A 89 -1.64 2.31 -12.57
N MET A 90 -1.70 1.29 -11.73
CA MET A 90 -2.45 0.06 -12.00
C MET A 90 -3.96 0.33 -12.13
N VAL A 91 -4.51 1.21 -11.28
CA VAL A 91 -5.90 1.63 -11.36
C VAL A 91 -6.16 2.40 -12.66
N ARG A 92 -5.35 3.41 -12.99
CA ARG A 92 -5.49 4.19 -14.23
C ARG A 92 -5.46 3.30 -15.47
N ASN A 93 -4.47 2.42 -15.55
CA ASN A 93 -4.33 1.47 -16.65
C ASN A 93 -5.48 0.45 -16.68
N GLY A 94 -6.03 0.08 -15.53
CA GLY A 94 -7.18 -0.82 -15.43
C GLY A 94 -8.52 -0.19 -15.83
N LEU A 95 -8.66 1.13 -15.67
CA LEU A 95 -9.84 1.91 -16.06
C LEU A 95 -9.87 2.26 -17.55
N ASN A 96 -8.69 2.35 -18.21
CA ASN A 96 -8.59 2.73 -19.62
C ASN A 96 -9.41 1.78 -20.54
N LEU A 97 -10.28 2.41 -21.34
CA LEU A 97 -11.47 1.85 -22.00
C LEU A 97 -11.19 0.89 -23.18
N SER A 98 -9.94 0.71 -23.60
CA SER A 98 -9.58 -0.09 -24.79
C SER A 98 -9.22 -1.55 -24.49
N THR A 99 -9.28 -2.00 -23.23
CA THR A 99 -8.90 -3.37 -22.87
C THR A 99 -10.11 -4.25 -22.48
N PRO A 100 -10.15 -5.53 -22.90
CA PRO A 100 -11.17 -6.47 -22.41
C PRO A 100 -11.06 -6.61 -20.88
N LYS A 101 -12.22 -6.71 -20.21
CA LYS A 101 -12.36 -6.76 -18.74
C LYS A 101 -11.86 -5.48 -18.04
N LYS A 102 -12.23 -4.30 -18.55
CA LYS A 102 -12.00 -3.01 -17.89
C LYS A 102 -12.55 -2.98 -16.47
N LEU A 103 -11.86 -2.27 -15.59
CA LEU A 103 -12.38 -1.96 -14.25
C LEU A 103 -13.51 -0.93 -14.42
N ASN A 104 -14.64 -1.17 -13.76
CA ASN A 104 -15.84 -0.34 -13.89
C ASN A 104 -16.24 0.33 -12.58
N PHE A 105 -15.36 0.35 -11.57
CA PHE A 105 -15.60 1.08 -10.34
C PHE A 105 -15.17 2.55 -10.48
N ILE A 106 -15.66 3.40 -9.60
CA ILE A 106 -15.36 4.83 -9.56
C ILE A 106 -14.26 5.05 -8.51
N PRO A 107 -13.02 5.39 -8.91
CA PRO A 107 -11.95 5.69 -7.98
C PRO A 107 -12.19 7.05 -7.31
N VAL A 108 -11.93 7.13 -6.01
CA VAL A 108 -11.89 8.39 -5.25
C VAL A 108 -10.57 8.42 -4.51
N VAL A 109 -9.65 9.31 -4.88
CA VAL A 109 -8.29 9.32 -4.30
C VAL A 109 -8.27 10.25 -3.08
N VAL A 110 -7.73 9.75 -1.97
CA VAL A 110 -7.53 10.53 -0.75
C VAL A 110 -6.07 10.51 -0.34
N PHE A 111 -5.52 11.67 -0.01
CA PHE A 111 -4.24 11.80 0.67
C PHE A 111 -4.50 12.20 2.12
N VAL A 112 -4.00 11.37 3.04
CA VAL A 112 -4.04 11.65 4.48
C VAL A 112 -2.70 12.25 4.86
N GLU A 113 -2.70 13.51 5.27
CA GLU A 113 -1.53 14.16 5.83
C GLU A 113 -1.32 13.62 7.25
N ASP A 114 -0.25 12.83 7.41
CA ASP A 114 0.19 12.24 8.67
C ASP A 114 1.67 12.52 8.95
N GLN A 115 2.26 13.49 8.24
CA GLN A 115 3.68 13.85 8.34
C GLN A 115 3.92 14.92 9.42
N TYR A 116 3.11 14.90 10.50
CA TYR A 116 3.18 15.83 11.64
C TYR A 116 4.54 15.86 12.37
N HIS A 117 5.43 14.91 12.09
CA HIS A 117 6.77 14.85 12.66
C HIS A 117 7.80 15.66 11.86
N LEU A 118 7.46 16.08 10.63
CA LEU A 118 8.32 16.90 9.78
C LEU A 118 8.04 18.40 9.97
N PRO A 119 9.01 19.28 9.68
CA PRO A 119 8.78 20.72 9.64
C PRO A 119 7.70 21.11 8.63
N LEU A 120 6.94 22.20 8.86
CA LEU A 120 5.85 22.61 7.97
C LEU A 120 6.24 22.71 6.49
N LYS A 121 7.43 23.25 6.19
CA LYS A 121 7.92 23.39 4.82
C LYS A 121 8.02 22.04 4.10
N GLU A 122 8.48 21.02 4.80
CA GLU A 122 8.60 19.67 4.24
C GLU A 122 7.24 19.01 4.06
N ARG A 123 6.31 19.21 5.02
CA ARG A 123 4.93 18.74 4.92
C ARG A 123 4.23 19.34 3.70
N HIS A 124 4.38 20.64 3.44
CA HIS A 124 3.88 21.28 2.23
C HIS A 124 4.48 20.67 0.96
N ASN A 125 5.79 20.41 0.94
CA ASN A 125 6.44 19.78 -0.19
C ASN A 125 5.87 18.37 -0.49
N VAL A 126 5.62 17.56 0.54
CA VAL A 126 4.99 16.24 0.38
C VAL A 126 3.57 16.36 -0.18
N ILE A 127 2.78 17.32 0.30
CA ILE A 127 1.41 17.56 -0.22
C ILE A 127 1.45 17.97 -1.69
N GLU A 128 2.36 18.88 -2.06
CA GLU A 128 2.48 19.33 -3.46
C GLU A 128 2.97 18.20 -4.38
N GLN A 129 3.95 17.40 -3.96
CA GLN A 129 4.38 16.22 -4.72
C GLN A 129 3.24 15.21 -4.91
N ALA A 130 2.43 14.97 -3.86
CA ALA A 130 1.26 14.11 -3.98
C ALA A 130 0.24 14.68 -4.97
N LYS A 131 -0.03 15.99 -4.93
CA LYS A 131 -0.91 16.67 -5.91
C LYS A 131 -0.40 16.51 -7.33
N GLU A 132 0.89 16.74 -7.57
CA GLU A 132 1.51 16.63 -8.89
C GLU A 132 1.33 15.22 -9.48
N VAL A 133 1.68 14.18 -8.71
CA VAL A 133 1.57 12.79 -9.17
C VAL A 133 0.12 12.39 -9.46
N ILE A 134 -0.81 12.76 -8.59
CA ILE A 134 -2.23 12.38 -8.70
C ILE A 134 -2.89 13.10 -9.88
N THR A 135 -2.59 14.39 -10.06
CA THR A 135 -3.07 15.20 -11.18
C THR A 135 -2.49 14.71 -12.50
N ALA A 136 -1.20 14.36 -12.56
CA ALA A 136 -0.57 13.77 -13.75
C ALA A 136 -1.21 12.43 -14.15
N LEU A 137 -1.79 11.72 -13.19
CA LEU A 137 -2.57 10.51 -13.40
C LEU A 137 -4.07 10.76 -13.62
N ASN A 138 -4.51 12.01 -13.81
CA ASN A 138 -5.88 12.45 -14.08
C ASN A 138 -6.91 12.00 -13.03
N PHE A 139 -6.51 11.90 -11.75
CA PHE A 139 -7.43 11.60 -10.66
C PHE A 139 -7.78 12.86 -9.87
N ASP A 140 -9.03 12.94 -9.41
CA ASP A 140 -9.42 13.96 -8.44
C ASP A 140 -8.86 13.60 -7.06
N LEU A 141 -8.32 14.61 -6.37
CA LEU A 141 -7.68 14.47 -5.06
C LEU A 141 -8.55 15.06 -3.96
N ILE A 142 -8.68 14.30 -2.87
CA ILE A 142 -9.20 14.77 -1.59
C ILE A 142 -8.07 14.78 -0.57
N LEU A 143 -7.91 15.89 0.13
CA LEU A 143 -6.93 16.05 1.20
C LEU A 143 -7.63 15.98 2.56
N VAL A 144 -7.00 15.30 3.52
CA VAL A 144 -7.48 15.19 4.90
C VAL A 144 -6.30 15.26 5.86
N SER A 145 -6.44 15.98 6.98
CA SER A 145 -5.41 16.04 8.04
C SER A 145 -5.71 15.05 9.16
N LEU A 146 -4.73 14.21 9.50
CA LEU A 146 -4.84 13.29 10.63
C LEU A 146 -4.92 14.06 11.97
N ALA A 147 -4.15 15.13 12.11
CA ALA A 147 -4.09 15.91 13.35
C ALA A 147 -5.43 16.59 13.63
N GLN A 148 -6.03 17.23 12.63
CA GLN A 148 -7.33 17.88 12.76
C GLN A 148 -8.44 16.89 13.05
N TYR A 149 -8.40 15.69 12.47
CA TYR A 149 -9.36 14.63 12.79
C TYR A 149 -9.24 14.18 14.25
N ALA A 150 -8.01 14.03 14.74
CA ALA A 150 -7.76 13.59 16.11
C ALA A 150 -8.19 14.64 17.15
N THR A 151 -8.02 15.94 16.87
CA THR A 151 -8.42 17.01 17.78
C THR A 151 -9.89 17.40 17.66
N ASN A 152 -10.47 17.23 16.48
CA ASN A 152 -11.80 17.68 16.16
C ASN A 152 -12.63 16.47 15.71
N SER A 153 -13.19 15.73 16.67
CA SER A 153 -14.11 14.60 16.40
C SER A 153 -15.49 15.03 15.83
N GLY A 154 -15.55 16.19 15.18
CA GLY A 154 -16.76 16.76 14.56
C GLY A 154 -16.99 16.28 13.12
N SER A 155 -17.99 16.88 12.45
CA SER A 155 -18.45 16.49 11.10
C SER A 155 -17.31 16.44 10.07
N ILE A 156 -17.09 15.27 9.49
CA ILE A 156 -16.06 14.97 8.49
C ILE A 156 -16.10 15.89 7.26
N ASP A 157 -17.24 16.51 6.95
CA ASP A 157 -17.39 17.51 5.88
C ASP A 157 -16.37 18.65 5.97
N LYS A 158 -16.02 19.04 7.21
CA LYS A 158 -15.09 20.15 7.47
C LYS A 158 -13.62 19.76 7.33
N LEU A 159 -13.34 18.47 7.21
CA LEU A 159 -11.99 17.88 7.18
C LEU A 159 -11.60 17.40 5.79
N ILE A 160 -12.49 17.51 4.81
CA ILE A 160 -12.27 17.13 3.40
C ILE A 160 -11.99 18.42 2.61
N TYR A 161 -10.78 18.51 2.09
CA TYR A 161 -10.31 19.67 1.33
C TYR A 161 -10.02 19.27 -0.12
N SER A 162 -10.52 20.04 -1.08
CA SER A 162 -10.27 19.83 -2.51
C SER A 162 -9.04 20.58 -3.04
N GLU A 163 -8.72 21.76 -2.49
CA GLU A 163 -7.71 22.66 -3.08
C GLU A 163 -6.59 23.09 -2.11
N GLY A 164 -6.80 23.00 -0.79
CA GLY A 164 -5.77 23.38 0.18
C GLY A 164 -6.06 22.87 1.58
N LEU A 165 -5.12 22.09 2.12
CA LEU A 165 -5.16 21.61 3.50
C LEU A 165 -4.53 22.67 4.42
N THR A 166 -5.25 23.07 5.46
CA THR A 166 -4.67 23.91 6.53
C THR A 166 -3.88 23.02 7.48
N ILE A 167 -2.56 23.22 7.59
CA ILE A 167 -1.68 22.51 8.53
C ILE A 167 -0.95 23.50 9.43
N SER A 168 -0.61 23.08 10.66
CA SER A 168 0.04 23.91 11.68
C SER A 168 1.27 23.22 12.27
N GLU A 169 2.24 24.00 12.77
CA GLU A 169 3.36 23.45 13.57
C GLU A 169 2.85 22.80 14.86
N SER A 170 1.70 23.26 15.40
CA SER A 170 1.09 22.73 16.61
C SER A 170 0.44 21.35 16.43
N ASP A 171 0.27 20.88 15.19
CA ASP A 171 -0.45 19.64 14.87
C ASP A 171 0.07 18.43 15.65
N LYS A 172 1.39 18.34 15.85
CA LYS A 172 2.02 17.26 16.62
C LYS A 172 1.61 17.30 18.09
N ASP A 173 1.72 18.46 18.72
CA ASP A 173 1.41 18.65 20.13
C ASP A 173 -0.09 18.46 20.37
N GLU A 174 -0.91 18.93 19.43
CA GLU A 174 -2.36 18.78 19.41
C GLU A 174 -2.80 17.31 19.29
N LEU A 175 -2.19 16.54 18.39
CA LEU A 175 -2.47 15.12 18.18
C LEU A 175 -2.19 14.27 19.43
N PHE A 176 -1.14 14.61 20.18
CA PHE A 176 -0.74 13.88 21.39
C PHE A 176 -1.17 14.56 22.70
N LYS A 177 -1.92 15.67 22.65
CA LYS A 177 -2.31 16.45 23.82
C LYS A 177 -2.99 15.63 24.92
N ASN A 178 -3.77 14.62 24.52
CA ASN A 178 -4.53 13.75 25.42
C ASN A 178 -3.84 12.39 25.66
N VAL A 179 -2.63 12.18 25.15
CA VAL A 179 -1.86 10.94 25.31
C VAL A 179 -0.91 11.10 26.49
N GLN A 180 -0.92 10.15 27.43
CA GLN A 180 -0.04 10.20 28.60
C GLN A 180 1.44 10.30 28.15
N THR A 181 2.19 11.21 28.78
CA THR A 181 3.59 11.52 28.42
C THR A 181 4.50 10.30 28.42
N ASP A 182 4.21 9.32 29.28
CA ASP A 182 5.03 8.11 29.51
C ASP A 182 4.67 6.94 28.58
N THR A 183 3.81 7.18 27.58
CA THR A 183 3.41 6.16 26.62
C THR A 183 4.60 5.77 25.72
N SER A 184 4.90 4.47 25.63
CA SER A 184 5.96 3.96 24.76
C SER A 184 5.73 4.31 23.29
N ASP A 185 6.80 4.46 22.50
CA ASP A 185 6.69 4.77 21.07
C ASP A 185 5.91 3.71 20.28
N THR A 186 5.93 2.46 20.76
CA THR A 186 5.11 1.38 20.19
C THR A 186 3.62 1.63 20.38
N ASN A 187 3.21 2.11 21.56
CA ASN A 187 1.82 2.43 21.84
C ASN A 187 1.35 3.67 21.06
N LYS A 188 2.23 4.67 20.89
CA LYS A 188 1.94 5.86 20.07
C LYS A 188 1.72 5.49 18.59
N THR A 189 2.60 4.67 18.02
CA THR A 189 2.46 4.24 16.61
C THR A 189 1.21 3.38 16.37
N GLU A 190 0.85 2.54 17.34
CA GLU A 190 -0.39 1.75 17.29
C GLU A 190 -1.64 2.64 17.40
N LEU A 191 -1.64 3.62 18.30
CA LEU A 191 -2.72 4.60 18.44
C LEU A 191 -2.93 5.39 17.14
N ILE A 192 -1.86 5.87 16.52
CA ILE A 192 -1.90 6.58 15.24
C ILE A 192 -2.49 5.71 14.13
N SER A 193 -2.11 4.43 14.09
CA SER A 193 -2.66 3.47 13.13
C SER A 193 -4.17 3.26 13.31
N ILE A 194 -4.66 3.27 14.56
CA ILE A 194 -6.10 3.18 14.88
C ILE A 194 -6.84 4.46 14.45
N ILE A 195 -6.29 5.64 14.78
CA ILE A 195 -6.88 6.94 14.40
C ILE A 195 -6.97 7.05 12.87
N LYS A 196 -5.87 6.77 12.16
CA LYS A 196 -5.81 6.79 10.68
C LYS A 196 -6.84 5.84 10.08
N ARG A 197 -6.99 4.63 10.64
CA ARG A 197 -8.01 3.67 10.18
C ARG A 197 -9.43 4.22 10.37
N ASN A 198 -9.73 4.81 11.52
CA ASN A 198 -11.06 5.36 11.80
C ASN A 198 -11.38 6.53 10.86
N LEU A 199 -10.41 7.43 10.65
CA LEU A 199 -10.49 8.52 9.69
C LEU A 199 -10.85 8.01 8.29
N LEU A 200 -10.10 7.03 7.78
CA LEU A 200 -10.34 6.45 6.46
C LEU A 200 -11.72 5.81 6.34
N ILE A 201 -12.19 5.13 7.38
CA ILE A 201 -13.53 4.54 7.42
C ILE A 201 -14.60 5.64 7.38
N GLU A 202 -14.42 6.73 8.09
CA GLU A 202 -15.36 7.84 8.15
C GLU A 202 -15.42 8.62 6.82
N VAL A 203 -14.26 8.92 6.22
CA VAL A 203 -14.13 9.47 4.87
C VAL A 203 -14.81 8.55 3.85
N ALA A 204 -14.58 7.24 3.93
CA ALA A 204 -15.21 6.29 3.02
C ALA A 204 -16.73 6.31 3.14
N LYS A 205 -17.28 6.38 4.37
CA LYS A 205 -18.73 6.48 4.58
C LYS A 205 -19.31 7.76 4.00
N HIS A 206 -18.65 8.88 4.26
CA HIS A 206 -19.08 10.19 3.80
C HIS A 206 -19.12 10.29 2.27
N LEU A 207 -18.10 9.72 1.63
CA LEU A 207 -17.98 9.69 0.17
C LEU A 207 -18.68 8.49 -0.48
N ASP A 208 -19.56 7.77 0.24
CA ASP A 208 -20.28 6.58 -0.24
C ASP A 208 -19.38 5.53 -0.91
N CYS A 209 -18.16 5.38 -0.40
CA CYS A 209 -17.17 4.41 -0.86
C CYS A 209 -17.36 3.09 -0.13
N LYS A 210 -17.59 2.02 -0.88
CA LYS A 210 -17.85 0.67 -0.34
C LYS A 210 -16.56 -0.08 0.01
N TYR A 211 -15.46 0.35 -0.60
CA TYR A 211 -14.16 -0.29 -0.51
C TYR A 211 -13.08 0.75 -0.32
N VAL A 212 -12.06 0.42 0.48
CA VAL A 212 -10.83 1.21 0.60
C VAL A 212 -9.66 0.36 0.10
N PHE A 213 -8.86 0.93 -0.80
CA PHE A 213 -7.60 0.38 -1.25
C PHE A 213 -6.45 1.09 -0.55
N THR A 214 -5.58 0.30 0.09
CA THR A 214 -4.30 0.76 0.66
C THR A 214 -3.14 0.25 -0.19
N SER A 215 -1.98 0.88 -0.05
CA SER A 215 -0.76 0.58 -0.80
C SER A 215 0.10 -0.54 -0.18
N GLU A 216 -0.40 -1.21 0.86
CA GLU A 216 0.33 -2.28 1.55
C GLU A 216 0.62 -3.47 0.62
N ILE A 217 1.88 -3.91 0.62
CA ILE A 217 2.33 -5.07 -0.15
C ILE A 217 2.37 -6.32 0.72
N SER A 218 2.61 -7.47 0.08
CA SER A 218 2.65 -8.76 0.80
C SER A 218 3.65 -8.79 1.94
N MET A 219 4.75 -8.05 1.83
CA MET A 219 5.75 -7.95 2.89
C MET A 219 5.17 -7.24 4.12
N ASP A 220 4.49 -6.11 3.94
CA ASP A 220 3.88 -5.35 5.04
C ASP A 220 2.85 -6.20 5.78
N ILE A 221 1.99 -6.89 5.03
CA ILE A 221 0.98 -7.81 5.58
C ILE A 221 1.68 -8.95 6.36
N THR A 222 2.78 -9.50 5.83
CA THR A 222 3.52 -10.59 6.48
C THR A 222 4.21 -10.10 7.75
N THR A 223 4.83 -8.93 7.72
CA THR A 223 5.49 -8.31 8.87
C THR A 223 4.47 -8.03 9.98
N ASN A 224 3.31 -7.46 9.65
CA ASN A 224 2.24 -7.20 10.62
C ASN A 224 1.64 -8.50 11.16
N LEU A 225 1.48 -9.51 10.32
CA LEU A 225 1.05 -10.85 10.74
C LEU A 225 2.04 -11.46 11.74
N LEU A 226 3.33 -11.47 11.42
CA LEU A 226 4.38 -12.00 12.30
C LEU A 226 4.48 -11.20 13.59
N LYS A 227 4.39 -9.87 13.52
CA LYS A 227 4.33 -8.99 14.70
C LYS A 227 3.19 -9.39 15.63
N ASN A 228 1.98 -9.56 15.11
CA ASN A 228 0.82 -9.93 15.91
C ASN A 228 0.93 -11.35 16.48
N VAL A 229 1.49 -12.29 15.73
CA VAL A 229 1.76 -13.65 16.24
C VAL A 229 2.78 -13.61 17.37
N SER A 230 3.91 -12.91 17.19
CA SER A 230 4.98 -12.80 18.20
C SER A 230 4.53 -12.09 19.48
N LEU A 231 3.61 -11.12 19.36
CA LEU A 231 3.02 -10.42 20.50
C LEU A 231 1.86 -11.18 21.17
N GLY A 232 1.51 -12.38 20.70
CA GLY A 232 0.37 -13.15 21.21
C GLY A 232 -1.01 -12.57 20.87
N ARG A 233 -1.09 -11.64 19.92
CA ARG A 233 -2.31 -10.94 19.49
C ARG A 233 -3.06 -11.71 18.38
N GLY A 234 -3.27 -13.00 18.60
CA GLY A 234 -3.87 -13.91 17.61
C GLY A 234 -5.29 -13.51 17.18
N SER A 235 -6.06 -12.87 18.06
CA SER A 235 -7.41 -12.38 17.77
C SER A 235 -7.46 -11.24 16.74
N GLN A 236 -6.34 -10.53 16.53
CA GLN A 236 -6.25 -9.39 15.60
C GLN A 236 -5.85 -9.81 14.17
N ILE A 237 -5.35 -11.03 14.00
CA ILE A 237 -4.90 -11.57 12.71
C ILE A 237 -5.99 -11.54 11.61
N PRO A 238 -7.26 -11.90 11.89
CA PRO A 238 -8.32 -11.82 10.88
C PRO A 238 -8.59 -10.40 10.38
N LEU A 239 -8.33 -9.38 11.21
CA LEU A 239 -8.56 -7.97 10.88
C LEU A 239 -7.46 -7.42 9.95
N GLU A 240 -6.23 -7.94 10.05
CA GLU A 240 -5.08 -7.54 9.24
C GLU A 240 -5.01 -8.25 7.87
N SER A 241 -5.49 -9.48 7.79
CA SER A 241 -5.37 -10.31 6.57
C SER A 241 -6.31 -9.90 5.43
N VAL A 242 -7.17 -8.90 5.63
CA VAL A 242 -8.19 -8.41 4.68
C VAL A 242 -7.87 -7.01 4.12
N ARG A 243 -6.73 -6.41 4.50
CA ARG A 243 -6.46 -4.97 4.32
C ARG A 243 -6.46 -4.43 2.88
N LEU A 244 -6.19 -5.27 1.88
CA LEU A 244 -6.27 -4.91 0.45
C LEU A 244 -7.66 -4.45 0.00
N VAL A 245 -8.69 -4.80 0.76
CA VAL A 245 -10.06 -4.33 0.58
C VAL A 245 -10.68 -4.18 1.97
N LEU A 246 -10.60 -2.99 2.57
CA LEU A 246 -11.52 -2.71 3.69
C LEU A 246 -12.94 -2.68 3.11
N ILE A 247 -13.69 -3.76 3.29
CA ILE A 247 -15.11 -3.82 2.94
C ILE A 247 -15.87 -3.14 4.07
N TYR A 248 -16.31 -1.90 3.84
CA TYR A 248 -17.34 -1.31 4.68
C TYR A 248 -18.69 -1.78 4.14
N LYS A 249 -19.24 -2.87 4.69
CA LYS A 249 -20.67 -3.14 4.54
C LYS A 249 -21.41 -2.24 5.53
N GLY A 250 -21.85 -1.09 5.05
CA GLY A 250 -22.92 -0.35 5.73
C GLY A 250 -24.07 -1.32 6.02
N CYS A 251 -24.41 -1.48 7.30
CA CYS A 251 -25.46 -2.38 7.79
C CYS A 251 -25.16 -3.90 7.64
N SER A 252 -24.16 -4.41 8.36
CA SER A 252 -24.25 -5.66 9.17
C SER A 252 -22.85 -6.00 9.70
N ASN A 253 -22.72 -6.28 10.99
CA ASN A 253 -21.51 -6.76 11.68
C ASN A 253 -21.10 -8.18 11.19
N LYS A 254 -20.90 -8.37 9.89
CA LYS A 254 -20.37 -9.59 9.30
C LYS A 254 -19.03 -9.30 8.67
N ILE A 255 -17.98 -9.49 9.47
CA ILE A 255 -16.63 -9.77 8.97
C ILE A 255 -16.76 -11.06 8.16
N GLN A 256 -16.82 -10.94 6.84
CA GLN A 256 -16.76 -12.11 5.97
C GLN A 256 -15.30 -12.55 5.94
N ASN A 257 -15.01 -13.66 6.62
CA ASN A 257 -13.73 -14.35 6.55
C ASN A 257 -13.40 -14.64 5.10
N PHE A 258 -12.33 -14.02 4.61
CA PHE A 258 -11.78 -14.36 3.32
C PHE A 258 -11.14 -15.75 3.39
N LYS A 259 -11.54 -16.65 2.48
CA LYS A 259 -10.55 -17.53 1.88
C LYS A 259 -9.67 -16.64 1.02
N GLN A 260 -8.41 -16.48 1.45
CA GLN A 260 -7.34 -15.73 0.81
C GLN A 260 -7.62 -15.50 -0.69
N PRO A 261 -7.91 -14.27 -1.13
CA PRO A 261 -7.85 -13.99 -2.54
C PRO A 261 -6.39 -14.20 -2.95
N MET A 262 -6.24 -14.74 -4.15
CA MET A 262 -5.04 -15.31 -4.73
C MET A 262 -3.90 -14.29 -4.98
N MET A 263 -3.73 -13.28 -4.14
CA MET A 263 -2.51 -12.47 -3.99
C MET A 263 -1.47 -13.13 -3.06
N ILE A 264 -1.87 -14.12 -2.25
CA ILE A 264 -0.97 -14.77 -1.29
C ILE A 264 -0.11 -15.89 -1.93
N LYS A 265 -0.38 -16.29 -3.18
CA LYS A 265 0.56 -17.13 -3.97
C LYS A 265 1.65 -16.35 -4.71
N THR A 266 1.84 -15.07 -4.41
CA THR A 266 2.95 -14.26 -4.94
C THR A 266 4.07 -13.95 -3.94
N SER A 267 4.28 -14.79 -2.92
CA SER A 267 5.53 -14.82 -2.13
C SER A 267 6.81 -15.04 -2.98
N LYS A 268 6.66 -15.26 -4.29
CA LYS A 268 7.74 -15.38 -5.28
C LYS A 268 8.10 -14.07 -6.02
N TYR A 269 7.77 -12.89 -5.48
CA TYR A 269 8.11 -11.59 -6.09
C TYR A 269 8.63 -10.56 -5.07
N GLN A 270 9.46 -11.00 -4.11
CA GLN A 270 10.07 -10.17 -3.06
C GLN A 270 11.10 -9.12 -3.56
N ASN A 271 11.35 -9.00 -4.87
CA ASN A 271 12.34 -8.05 -5.41
C ASN A 271 11.71 -6.82 -6.07
N TRP A 272 10.79 -6.14 -5.39
CA TRP A 272 10.39 -4.77 -5.76
C TRP A 272 11.31 -3.69 -5.15
N ALA A 273 12.13 -4.04 -4.16
CA ALA A 273 13.00 -3.11 -3.43
C ALA A 273 14.36 -2.78 -4.10
N VAL A 274 14.66 -3.33 -5.29
CA VAL A 274 15.95 -3.11 -5.97
C VAL A 274 15.84 -2.18 -7.17
N VAL A 275 14.82 -1.31 -7.23
CA VAL A 275 14.85 -0.20 -8.19
C VAL A 275 14.84 1.14 -7.49
N LYS A 276 15.97 1.44 -6.85
CA LYS A 276 16.30 2.75 -6.29
C LYS A 276 16.57 3.84 -7.35
N ASN A 277 16.42 3.54 -8.65
CA ASN A 277 16.69 4.47 -9.75
C ASN A 277 15.57 4.49 -10.83
N TYR A 278 14.29 4.50 -10.42
CA TYR A 278 13.21 4.87 -11.36
C TYR A 278 12.80 6.33 -11.12
N SER A 279 13.50 7.24 -11.79
CA SER A 279 12.92 8.52 -12.19
C SER A 279 11.80 8.22 -13.19
N PHE A 280 10.55 8.44 -12.78
CA PHE A 280 9.44 8.53 -13.71
C PHE A 280 9.63 9.80 -14.53
N GLY A 281 10.41 9.68 -15.61
CA GLY A 281 10.63 10.75 -16.58
C GLY A 281 9.30 11.31 -17.07
N GLY A 282 9.26 12.64 -17.16
CA GLY A 282 8.09 13.44 -17.46
C GLY A 282 7.26 12.92 -18.62
N VAL A 283 5.95 13.05 -18.44
CA VAL A 283 4.98 12.95 -19.51
C VAL A 283 5.26 14.12 -20.46
N ASN A 284 5.72 13.82 -21.67
CA ASN A 284 5.64 14.77 -22.80
C ASN A 284 4.17 14.96 -23.20
#